data_AF-A0AA46SHS4-F1
#
_entry.id   AF-A0AA46SHS4-F1
#
_cell.length_a   1.000
_cell.length_b   1.000
_cell.length_c   1.000
_cell.angle_alpha   90.00
_cell.angle_beta   90.00
_cell.angle_gamma   90.00
#
_symmetry.space_group_name_H-M   'P 1'
#
loop_
_entity.id
_entity.type
_entity.pdbx_description
1 polymer ?
#
loop_
_entity_poly.entity_id
_entity_poly.type
_entity_poly.pdbx_seq_one_letter_code
_entity_poly.pdbx_strand_id
1 'polypeptide(L)'
;MIPERFLEPLEFAANELKGLLRAENEEDARLVQKGLMLFRQGLVYQLRFEGDKVLATVQDVTPAKVELDLEYIHLSECSCPAEGFCRHQTAVFLQLLSKARSVSTWIEEWRKPIKEKQTAKNWGLQKAKDLLKSSGQMKADYDLWAASFDESFTELMEKQGEPRPYVLPELFHVYLRRMKAGAPVEQEWKLLYLLIGYVFSFKKLMALSRKYGHGEELIDRYYRHLYQSLMEDSVEIMNKLSVHSLPFAFDQFIEKLKDDSAGLITGSFGMEYERTHLYRLLWTHFFKKKEWREAEIENLKSSIEEEPNLPILAGYVHLQILERNDEQALSVLNVPNVLMTPYMLYWLDYFSANKDWNRMGPYAEAFIHKLRDYLKESDDYYVCMDFTRMSIKAISPYCLESSKMDLYEKALMETLPYSYSDYEYLLFEKGEFMKWADLQAFIGFDLDSLGKDRIREISKKEPSILLPLYHQSITGHINMKNRDHYREAVRKMKKLRTLYNKLKRQEDWQLFLELLLEKTKRLRAFQEECKRGKLIDA
;
A
#
# COMPACT_ATOMS: atom_id res chain seq x y z
N MET A 1 -4.96 -21.05 43.87
CA MET A 1 -3.68 -20.32 43.72
C MET A 1 -3.14 -20.62 42.32
N ILE A 2 -2.65 -19.62 41.57
CA ILE A 2 -1.99 -19.87 40.27
C ILE A 2 -0.56 -20.37 40.56
N PRO A 3 -0.01 -21.37 39.84
CA PRO A 3 1.40 -21.73 39.96
C PRO A 3 2.30 -20.55 39.56
N GLU A 4 3.38 -20.30 40.30
CA GLU A 4 4.27 -19.14 40.10
C GLU A 4 4.79 -19.01 38.66
N ARG A 5 5.07 -20.13 37.99
CA ARG A 5 5.55 -20.17 36.60
C ARG A 5 4.61 -19.50 35.59
N PHE A 6 3.33 -19.29 35.93
CA PHE A 6 2.35 -18.65 35.03
C PHE A 6 2.13 -17.17 35.34
N LEU A 7 2.75 -16.60 36.38
CA LEU A 7 2.53 -15.20 36.75
C LEU A 7 3.11 -14.23 35.71
N GLU A 8 4.36 -14.45 35.29
CA GLU A 8 5.01 -13.64 34.26
C GLU A 8 4.36 -13.80 32.87
N PRO A 9 4.10 -15.03 32.36
CA PRO A 9 3.33 -15.21 31.12
C PRO A 9 1.94 -14.58 31.15
N LEU A 10 1.25 -14.61 32.30
CA LEU A 10 -0.05 -13.96 32.46
C LEU A 10 0.04 -12.44 32.36
N GLU A 11 1.10 -11.84 32.89
CA GLU A 11 1.33 -10.39 32.76
C GLU A 11 1.68 -10.00 31.32
N PHE A 12 2.51 -10.80 30.65
CA PHE A 12 2.79 -10.65 29.23
C PHE A 12 1.51 -10.73 28.38
N ALA A 13 0.72 -11.80 28.53
CA ALA A 13 -0.58 -11.97 27.87
C ALA A 13 -1.55 -10.82 28.15
N ALA A 14 -1.56 -10.29 29.39
CA ALA A 14 -2.42 -9.17 29.75
C ALA A 14 -2.05 -7.87 29.03
N ASN A 15 -0.78 -7.68 28.68
CA ASN A 15 -0.33 -6.53 27.88
C ASN A 15 -0.59 -6.77 26.39
N GLU A 16 -0.28 -7.96 25.87
CA GLU A 16 -0.57 -8.36 24.49
C GLU A 16 -2.07 -8.21 24.14
N LEU A 17 -2.95 -8.61 25.06
CA LEU A 17 -4.40 -8.49 24.86
C LEU A 17 -4.88 -7.05 24.72
N LYS A 18 -4.18 -6.06 25.30
CA LYS A 18 -4.51 -4.62 25.07
C LYS A 18 -4.15 -4.17 23.66
N GLY A 19 -3.18 -4.83 23.01
CA GLY A 19 -2.83 -4.63 21.62
C GLY A 19 -3.78 -5.33 20.66
N LEU A 20 -4.17 -6.57 21.00
CA LEU A 20 -5.07 -7.43 20.22
C LEU A 20 -6.52 -6.92 20.26
N LEU A 21 -7.04 -6.59 21.43
CA LEU A 21 -8.41 -6.10 21.64
C LEU A 21 -8.36 -4.62 21.97
N ARG A 22 -8.71 -3.75 21.02
CA ARG A 22 -8.60 -2.30 21.18
C ARG A 22 -9.90 -1.71 21.73
N ALA A 23 -9.82 -0.94 22.80
CA ALA A 23 -11.01 -0.35 23.43
C ALA A 23 -11.78 0.63 22.52
N GLU A 24 -11.12 1.15 21.48
CA GLU A 24 -11.73 2.04 20.50
C GLU A 24 -12.43 1.33 19.35
N ASN A 25 -12.18 0.02 19.16
CA ASN A 25 -12.93 -0.79 18.21
C ASN A 25 -14.23 -1.26 18.88
N GLU A 26 -15.38 -1.00 18.26
CA GLU A 26 -16.68 -1.37 18.82
C GLU A 26 -16.87 -2.88 18.99
N GLU A 27 -16.33 -3.69 18.07
CA GLU A 27 -16.43 -5.14 18.10
C GLU A 27 -15.61 -5.71 19.26
N ASP A 28 -14.36 -5.27 19.38
CA ASP A 28 -13.48 -5.63 20.50
C ASP A 28 -14.08 -5.19 21.83
N ALA A 29 -14.65 -3.98 21.88
CA ALA A 29 -15.25 -3.48 23.10
C ALA A 29 -16.46 -4.29 23.54
N ARG A 30 -17.33 -4.69 22.59
CA ARG A 30 -18.45 -5.61 22.84
C ARG A 30 -17.96 -6.99 23.23
N LEU A 31 -16.88 -7.48 22.62
CA LEU A 31 -16.29 -8.78 22.91
C LEU A 31 -15.76 -8.83 24.34
N VAL A 32 -14.95 -7.85 24.75
CA VAL A 32 -14.43 -7.73 26.12
C VAL A 32 -15.57 -7.58 27.12
N GLN A 33 -16.61 -6.80 26.79
CA GLN A 33 -17.79 -6.66 27.64
C GLN A 33 -18.53 -7.99 27.84
N LYS A 34 -18.74 -8.76 26.77
CA LYS A 34 -19.38 -10.09 26.86
C LYS A 34 -18.54 -11.07 27.66
N GLY A 35 -17.22 -11.12 27.44
CA GLY A 35 -16.32 -11.95 28.23
C GLY A 35 -16.31 -11.58 29.71
N LEU A 36 -16.30 -10.29 30.02
CA LEU A 36 -16.41 -9.77 31.38
C LEU A 36 -17.74 -10.17 32.05
N MET A 37 -18.85 -10.20 31.31
CA MET A 37 -20.14 -10.68 31.83
C MET A 37 -20.09 -12.17 32.19
N LEU A 38 -19.55 -13.02 31.31
CA LEU A 38 -19.41 -14.45 31.56
C LEU A 38 -18.53 -14.72 32.81
N PHE A 39 -17.43 -13.99 32.94
CA PHE A 39 -16.57 -14.02 34.13
C PHE A 39 -17.33 -13.61 35.39
N ARG A 40 -18.03 -12.45 35.37
CA ARG A 40 -18.77 -11.93 36.54
C ARG A 40 -19.92 -12.85 36.98
N GLN A 41 -20.53 -13.57 36.04
CA GLN A 41 -21.59 -14.55 36.32
C GLN A 41 -21.04 -15.88 36.86
N GLY A 42 -19.71 -16.05 36.96
CA GLY A 42 -19.10 -17.28 37.45
C GLY A 42 -19.23 -18.46 36.48
N LEU A 43 -19.39 -18.19 35.18
CA LEU A 43 -19.64 -19.23 34.17
C LEU A 43 -18.37 -19.93 33.69
N VAL A 44 -17.21 -19.60 34.25
CA VAL A 44 -15.93 -20.27 33.94
C VAL A 44 -15.66 -21.33 35.01
N TYR A 45 -15.55 -22.59 34.60
CA TYR A 45 -15.33 -23.72 35.51
C TYR A 45 -14.28 -24.70 34.95
N GLN A 46 -13.84 -25.64 35.79
CA GLN A 46 -12.80 -26.62 35.45
C GLN A 46 -11.48 -26.01 34.97
N LEU A 47 -11.06 -24.88 35.54
CA LEU A 47 -9.77 -24.28 35.22
C LEU A 47 -8.63 -25.19 35.70
N ARG A 48 -7.82 -25.67 34.74
CA ARG A 48 -6.69 -26.57 34.95
C ARG A 48 -5.48 -26.13 34.13
N PHE A 49 -4.30 -26.56 34.56
CA PHE A 49 -3.02 -26.26 33.94
C PHE A 49 -2.45 -27.55 33.36
N GLU A 50 -2.19 -27.58 32.04
CA GLU A 50 -1.57 -28.72 31.35
C GLU A 50 -0.35 -28.21 30.56
N GLY A 51 0.85 -28.66 30.94
CA GLY A 51 2.09 -28.08 30.40
C GLY A 51 2.17 -26.58 30.67
N ASP A 52 2.32 -25.81 29.60
CA ASP A 52 2.38 -24.34 29.57
C ASP A 52 1.06 -23.69 29.13
N LYS A 53 -0.02 -24.47 29.05
CA LYS A 53 -1.34 -24.01 28.63
C LYS A 53 -2.36 -24.05 29.77
N VAL A 54 -3.37 -23.19 29.66
CA VAL A 54 -4.48 -23.09 30.61
C VAL A 54 -5.77 -23.54 29.94
N LEU A 55 -6.37 -24.61 30.45
CA LEU A 55 -7.64 -25.12 29.92
C LEU A 55 -8.78 -24.77 30.88
N ALA A 56 -9.92 -24.39 30.33
CA ALA A 56 -11.15 -24.20 31.09
C ALA A 56 -12.37 -24.44 30.22
N THR A 57 -13.52 -24.62 30.87
CA THR A 57 -14.82 -24.67 30.20
C THR A 57 -15.62 -23.43 30.59
N VAL A 58 -16.23 -22.79 29.60
CA VAL A 58 -17.10 -21.63 29.80
C VAL A 58 -18.53 -22.03 29.45
N GLN A 59 -19.45 -21.88 30.41
CA GLN A 59 -20.87 -22.06 30.16
C GLN A 59 -21.39 -20.82 29.43
N ASP A 60 -21.95 -21.03 28.24
CA ASP A 60 -22.70 -20.02 27.48
C ASP A 60 -23.97 -20.72 26.95
N VAL A 61 -24.48 -20.36 25.77
CA VAL A 61 -25.53 -21.11 25.06
C VAL A 61 -25.18 -22.60 24.97
N THR A 62 -23.93 -22.90 24.63
CA THR A 62 -23.33 -24.25 24.68
C THR A 62 -22.00 -24.20 25.42
N PRO A 63 -21.63 -25.22 26.20
CA PRO A 63 -20.33 -25.25 26.88
C PRO A 63 -19.18 -25.16 25.87
N ALA A 64 -18.34 -24.14 26.02
CA ALA A 64 -17.17 -23.92 25.18
C ALA A 64 -15.90 -24.32 25.94
N LYS A 65 -15.16 -25.28 25.41
CA LYS A 65 -13.79 -25.60 25.84
C LYS A 65 -12.83 -24.57 25.28
N VAL A 66 -11.99 -24.02 26.16
CA VAL A 66 -11.01 -22.98 25.86
C VAL A 66 -9.64 -23.48 26.27
N GLU A 67 -8.66 -23.21 25.42
CA GLU A 67 -7.24 -23.43 25.67
C GLU A 67 -6.52 -22.09 25.47
N LEU A 68 -5.94 -21.56 26.54
CA LEU A 68 -5.12 -20.35 26.49
C LEU A 68 -3.64 -20.71 26.47
N ASP A 69 -2.95 -20.13 25.51
CA ASP A 69 -1.49 -20.08 25.45
C ASP A 69 -1.06 -18.69 25.93
N LEU A 70 -0.41 -18.60 27.10
CA LEU A 70 -0.06 -17.31 27.70
C LEU A 70 1.19 -16.68 27.07
N GLU A 71 2.03 -17.48 26.41
CA GLU A 71 3.19 -16.97 25.66
C GLU A 71 2.74 -16.44 24.30
N TYR A 72 1.79 -17.11 23.67
CA TYR A 72 1.25 -16.74 22.36
C TYR A 72 -0.27 -16.61 22.41
N ILE A 73 -0.78 -15.57 23.06
CA ILE A 73 -2.22 -15.40 23.31
C ILE A 73 -3.08 -15.40 22.05
N HIS A 74 -2.53 -14.96 20.92
CA HIS A 74 -3.20 -14.98 19.61
C HIS A 74 -3.36 -16.39 19.02
N LEU A 75 -2.57 -17.37 19.46
CA LEU A 75 -2.68 -18.79 19.10
C LEU A 75 -3.60 -19.58 20.04
N SER A 76 -4.25 -18.91 21.00
CA SER A 76 -5.21 -19.56 21.88
C SER A 76 -6.40 -20.10 21.08
N GLU A 77 -6.96 -21.22 21.53
CA GLU A 77 -8.04 -21.91 20.83
C GLU A 77 -9.33 -21.94 21.64
N CYS A 78 -10.45 -22.00 20.92
CA CYS A 78 -11.76 -22.21 21.51
C CYS A 78 -12.61 -23.10 20.60
N SER A 79 -13.35 -24.01 21.20
CA SER A 79 -14.33 -24.87 20.50
C SER A 79 -15.59 -24.14 19.99
N CYS A 80 -15.69 -22.82 20.16
CA CYS A 80 -16.80 -22.03 19.66
C CYS A 80 -16.62 -21.72 18.16
N PRO A 81 -17.70 -21.39 17.42
CA PRO A 81 -17.62 -21.11 15.97
C PRO A 81 -17.09 -19.70 15.63
N ALA A 82 -16.60 -18.93 16.61
CA ALA A 82 -16.06 -17.61 16.33
C ALA A 82 -14.67 -17.71 15.71
N GLU A 83 -14.40 -16.89 14.70
CA GLU A 83 -13.07 -16.74 14.12
C GLU A 83 -12.22 -15.81 14.99
N GLY A 84 -10.98 -16.21 15.28
CA GLY A 84 -10.05 -15.45 16.11
C GLY A 84 -10.37 -15.48 17.61
N PHE A 85 -9.85 -14.49 18.34
CA PHE A 85 -9.98 -14.41 19.79
C PHE A 85 -11.42 -14.09 20.20
N CYS A 86 -12.01 -14.89 21.09
CA CYS A 86 -13.44 -14.85 21.37
C CYS A 86 -13.79 -14.40 22.81
N ARG A 87 -15.10 -14.22 23.08
CA ARG A 87 -15.62 -13.85 24.41
C ARG A 87 -15.34 -14.92 25.48
N HIS A 88 -15.28 -16.21 25.11
CA HIS A 88 -14.99 -17.30 26.05
C HIS A 88 -13.52 -17.28 26.46
N GLN A 89 -12.60 -17.10 25.50
CA GLN A 89 -11.18 -16.92 25.78
C GLN A 89 -10.93 -15.72 26.68
N THR A 90 -11.62 -14.60 26.41
CA THR A 90 -11.60 -13.43 27.31
C THR A 90 -12.09 -13.79 28.71
N ALA A 91 -13.19 -14.52 28.85
CA ALA A 91 -13.72 -14.90 30.16
C ALA A 91 -12.74 -15.77 30.96
N VAL A 92 -12.08 -16.74 30.30
CA VAL A 92 -11.05 -17.59 30.92
C VAL A 92 -9.82 -16.78 31.31
N PHE A 93 -9.38 -15.87 30.44
CA PHE A 93 -8.28 -14.97 30.73
C PHE A 93 -8.59 -14.11 31.96
N LEU A 94 -9.78 -13.49 32.03
CA LEU A 94 -10.19 -12.70 33.19
C LEU A 94 -10.32 -13.54 34.47
N GLN A 95 -10.81 -14.78 34.35
CA GLN A 95 -10.88 -15.72 35.47
C GLN A 95 -9.48 -16.07 35.99
N LEU A 96 -8.52 -16.26 35.10
CA LEU A 96 -7.12 -16.49 35.44
C LEU A 96 -6.50 -15.23 36.07
N LEU A 97 -6.67 -14.07 35.44
CA LEU A 97 -6.19 -12.77 35.89
C LEU A 97 -6.67 -12.44 37.31
N SER A 98 -7.93 -12.72 37.62
CA SER A 98 -8.52 -12.47 38.94
C SER A 98 -7.81 -13.18 40.11
N LYS A 99 -7.06 -14.25 39.81
CA LYS A 99 -6.27 -14.99 40.81
C LYS A 99 -4.86 -14.39 41.01
N ALA A 100 -4.43 -13.43 40.19
CA ALA A 100 -3.14 -12.75 40.28
C ALA A 100 -3.28 -11.24 40.57
N ARG A 101 -4.19 -10.54 39.89
CA ARG A 101 -4.46 -9.10 40.06
C ARG A 101 -5.91 -8.73 39.83
N SER A 102 -6.27 -7.50 40.20
CA SER A 102 -7.61 -6.94 39.98
C SER A 102 -7.96 -6.88 38.49
N VAL A 103 -9.05 -7.57 38.13
CA VAL A 103 -9.67 -7.49 36.79
C VAL A 103 -10.16 -6.07 36.51
N SER A 104 -10.74 -5.38 37.51
CA SER A 104 -11.22 -4.01 37.36
C SER A 104 -10.09 -3.06 36.96
N THR A 105 -8.90 -3.23 37.55
CA THR A 105 -7.72 -2.42 37.23
C THR A 105 -7.27 -2.65 35.78
N TRP A 106 -7.26 -3.90 35.31
CA TRP A 106 -6.96 -4.18 33.90
C TRP A 106 -8.01 -3.58 32.94
N ILE A 107 -9.30 -3.67 33.27
CA ILE A 107 -10.38 -3.07 32.48
C ILE A 107 -10.26 -1.53 32.44
N GLU A 108 -9.88 -0.90 33.54
CA GLU A 108 -9.65 0.54 33.61
C GLU A 108 -8.45 0.98 32.77
N GLU A 109 -7.33 0.25 32.84
CA GLU A 109 -6.16 0.46 32.00
C GLU A 109 -6.50 0.28 30.52
N TRP A 110 -7.25 -0.77 30.18
CA TRP A 110 -7.69 -1.04 28.81
C TRP A 110 -8.64 0.04 28.28
N ARG A 111 -9.53 0.60 29.11
CA ARG A 111 -10.43 1.72 28.74
C ARG A 111 -9.77 3.11 28.81
N LYS A 112 -8.54 3.21 29.30
CA LYS A 112 -7.84 4.49 29.47
C LYS A 112 -7.74 5.28 28.15
N PRO A 113 -7.38 4.68 26.99
CA PRO A 113 -7.24 5.40 25.73
C PRO A 113 -8.53 6.08 25.27
N ILE A 114 -9.68 5.39 25.34
CA ILE A 114 -10.97 5.95 24.91
C ILE A 114 -11.45 7.08 25.83
N LYS A 115 -11.23 6.96 27.15
CA LYS A 115 -11.54 8.03 28.12
C LYS A 115 -10.68 9.26 27.89
N GLU A 116 -9.39 9.08 27.64
CA GLU A 116 -8.46 10.19 27.37
C GLU A 116 -8.78 10.88 26.05
N LYS A 117 -9.11 10.13 24.99
CA LYS A 117 -9.63 10.69 23.73
C LYS A 117 -10.86 11.57 23.95
N GLN A 118 -11.86 11.08 24.67
CA GLN A 118 -13.09 11.84 24.96
C GLN A 118 -12.82 13.07 25.81
N THR A 119 -11.96 12.95 26.84
CA THR A 119 -11.59 14.06 27.72
C THR A 119 -10.86 15.15 26.93
N ALA A 120 -9.88 14.78 26.12
CA ALA A 120 -9.13 15.68 25.26
C ALA A 120 -10.03 16.38 24.24
N LYS A 121 -10.96 15.65 23.60
CA LYS A 121 -11.95 16.22 22.68
C LYS A 121 -12.82 17.26 23.37
N ASN A 122 -13.38 16.94 24.54
CA ASN A 122 -14.27 17.83 25.29
C ASN A 122 -13.54 19.10 25.74
N TRP A 123 -12.33 18.92 26.29
CA TRP A 123 -11.47 20.04 26.68
C TRP A 123 -11.10 20.91 25.47
N GLY A 124 -10.70 20.29 24.36
CA GLY A 124 -10.38 21.00 23.13
C GLY A 124 -11.57 21.78 22.59
N LEU A 125 -12.77 21.19 22.58
CA LEU A 125 -14.00 21.88 22.16
C LEU A 125 -14.33 23.09 23.05
N GLN A 126 -14.11 22.97 24.36
CA GLN A 126 -14.29 24.09 25.29
C GLN A 126 -13.30 25.22 24.96
N LYS A 127 -12.01 24.89 24.80
CA LYS A 127 -10.97 25.88 24.46
C LYS A 127 -11.17 26.51 23.10
N ALA A 128 -11.53 25.73 22.09
CA ALA A 128 -11.86 26.25 20.77
C ALA A 128 -13.03 27.26 20.81
N LYS A 129 -14.06 26.99 21.63
CA LYS A 129 -15.17 27.95 21.83
C LYS A 129 -14.71 29.23 22.53
N ASP A 130 -13.87 29.11 23.56
CA ASP A 130 -13.36 30.29 24.29
C ASP A 130 -12.55 31.19 23.37
N LEU A 131 -11.72 30.59 22.52
CA LEU A 131 -10.85 31.31 21.60
C LEU A 131 -11.59 31.88 20.37
N LEU A 132 -12.73 31.30 19.99
CA LEU A 132 -13.62 31.88 18.98
C LEU A 132 -14.32 33.15 19.48
N LYS A 133 -14.59 33.27 20.78
CA LYS A 133 -15.21 34.47 21.36
C LYS A 133 -14.25 35.66 21.39
N SER A 134 -12.95 35.41 21.45
CA SER A 134 -11.91 36.46 21.45
C SER A 134 -11.48 36.87 20.05
N SER A 135 -11.78 36.07 19.02
CA SER A 135 -11.41 36.33 17.63
C SER A 135 -12.53 37.07 16.89
N GLY A 136 -12.31 38.35 16.58
CA GLY A 136 -13.17 39.08 15.63
C GLY A 136 -12.96 38.60 14.18
N GLN A 137 -13.68 39.17 13.21
CA GLN A 137 -13.40 38.93 11.79
C GLN A 137 -11.94 39.26 11.49
N MET A 138 -11.16 38.25 11.11
CA MET A 138 -9.75 38.41 10.81
C MET A 138 -9.59 39.22 9.54
N LYS A 139 -8.79 40.29 9.61
CA LYS A 139 -8.35 41.00 8.42
C LYS A 139 -7.56 40.04 7.54
N ALA A 140 -7.64 40.25 6.23
CA ALA A 140 -6.81 39.53 5.28
C ALA A 140 -5.35 39.98 5.46
N ASP A 141 -4.59 39.20 6.24
CA ASP A 141 -3.16 39.34 6.43
C ASP A 141 -2.55 37.97 6.72
N TYR A 142 -1.50 37.61 5.99
CA TYR A 142 -0.86 36.29 6.09
C TYR A 142 -0.30 36.03 7.49
N ASP A 143 0.38 37.00 8.09
CA ASP A 143 1.04 36.82 9.38
C ASP A 143 0.01 36.70 10.50
N LEU A 144 -1.10 37.46 10.41
CA LEU A 144 -2.22 37.32 11.34
C LEU A 144 -2.86 35.93 11.26
N TRP A 145 -3.01 35.38 10.05
CA TRP A 145 -3.54 34.03 9.87
C TRP A 145 -2.58 32.98 10.42
N ALA A 146 -1.30 33.05 10.05
CA ALA A 146 -0.28 32.13 10.53
C ALA A 146 -0.16 32.17 12.07
N ALA A 147 -0.15 33.36 12.68
CA ALA A 147 -0.13 33.52 14.13
C ALA A 147 -1.38 32.94 14.79
N SER A 148 -2.56 33.13 14.20
CA SER A 148 -3.79 32.52 14.71
C SER A 148 -3.77 31.00 14.61
N PHE A 149 -3.23 30.45 13.52
CA PHE A 149 -3.07 29.01 13.35
C PHE A 149 -2.11 28.45 14.39
N ASP A 150 -1.00 29.15 14.62
CA ASP A 150 0.00 28.77 15.61
C ASP A 150 -0.56 28.76 17.03
N GLU A 151 -1.17 29.88 17.45
CA GLU A 151 -1.78 30.01 18.78
C GLU A 151 -2.82 28.92 19.00
N SER A 152 -3.67 28.68 18.00
CA SER A 152 -4.68 27.63 18.07
C SER A 152 -4.08 26.23 18.18
N PHE A 153 -3.02 25.97 17.43
CA PHE A 153 -2.36 24.67 17.41
C PHE A 153 -1.65 24.42 18.75
N THR A 154 -0.80 25.33 19.19
CA THR A 154 -0.06 25.21 20.46
C THR A 154 -1.00 25.15 21.67
N GLU A 155 -2.04 25.97 21.70
CA GLU A 155 -3.03 25.95 22.80
C GLU A 155 -3.76 24.61 22.88
N LEU A 156 -4.09 23.96 21.76
CA LEU A 156 -4.82 22.69 21.73
C LEU A 156 -3.92 21.46 21.84
N MET A 157 -2.71 21.50 21.28
CA MET A 157 -1.85 20.34 21.15
C MET A 157 -0.83 20.22 22.27
N GLU A 158 -0.27 21.34 22.74
CA GLU A 158 0.94 21.33 23.57
C GLU A 158 0.68 21.81 25.00
N LYS A 159 -0.42 22.53 25.25
CA LYS A 159 -0.71 23.11 26.57
C LYS A 159 -0.93 22.09 27.69
N GLN A 160 -1.42 20.90 27.35
CA GLN A 160 -1.59 19.80 28.31
C GLN A 160 -0.30 18.95 28.45
N GLY A 161 0.82 19.39 27.88
CA GLY A 161 2.05 18.61 27.76
C GLY A 161 2.08 17.80 26.45
N GLU A 162 2.95 16.80 26.39
CA GLU A 162 3.05 15.89 25.25
C GLU A 162 1.72 15.14 25.01
N PRO A 163 1.05 15.37 23.87
CA PRO A 163 -0.19 14.66 23.58
C PRO A 163 0.14 13.22 23.19
N ARG A 164 -0.57 12.26 23.82
CA ARG A 164 -0.42 10.85 23.43
C ARG A 164 -0.80 10.67 21.95
N PRO A 165 -0.06 9.87 21.17
CA PRO A 165 -0.29 9.74 19.74
C PRO A 165 -1.73 9.41 19.32
N TYR A 166 -2.41 8.53 20.07
CA TYR A 166 -3.81 8.18 19.78
C TYR A 166 -4.81 9.29 20.11
N VAL A 167 -4.44 10.29 20.91
CA VAL A 167 -5.29 11.45 21.23
C VAL A 167 -5.17 12.54 20.15
N LEU A 168 -4.04 12.59 19.44
CA LEU A 168 -3.77 13.61 18.41
C LEU A 168 -4.91 13.78 17.39
N PRO A 169 -5.53 12.73 16.82
CA PRO A 169 -6.63 12.90 15.87
C PRO A 169 -7.81 13.70 16.41
N GLU A 170 -8.19 13.51 17.68
CA GLU A 170 -9.31 14.24 18.28
C GLU A 170 -8.98 15.71 18.49
N LEU A 171 -7.77 16.01 18.99
CA LEU A 171 -7.31 17.39 19.17
C LEU A 171 -7.14 18.08 17.81
N PHE A 172 -6.61 17.38 16.81
CA PHE A 172 -6.40 17.91 15.46
C PHE A 172 -7.71 18.19 14.75
N HIS A 173 -8.70 17.32 14.91
CA HIS A 173 -10.04 17.56 14.38
C HIS A 173 -10.67 18.83 14.98
N VAL A 174 -10.53 19.05 16.29
CA VAL A 174 -10.99 20.27 16.95
C VAL A 174 -10.25 21.50 16.43
N TYR A 175 -8.92 21.41 16.28
CA TYR A 175 -8.09 22.47 15.72
C TYR A 175 -8.54 22.84 14.30
N LEU A 176 -8.68 21.87 13.40
CA LEU A 176 -9.14 22.10 12.03
C LEU A 176 -10.54 22.72 11.99
N ARG A 177 -11.46 22.26 12.85
CA ARG A 177 -12.81 22.84 12.93
C ARG A 177 -12.77 24.31 13.32
N ARG A 178 -11.91 24.69 14.28
CA ARG A 178 -11.71 26.08 14.66
C ARG A 178 -11.09 26.88 13.53
N MET A 179 -10.03 26.36 12.90
CA MET A 179 -9.37 26.98 11.77
C MET A 179 -10.39 27.29 10.66
N LYS A 180 -11.17 26.29 10.23
CA LYS A 180 -12.23 26.46 9.22
C LYS A 180 -13.29 27.49 9.63
N ALA A 181 -13.60 27.62 10.92
CA ALA A 181 -14.55 28.61 11.43
C ALA A 181 -13.99 30.05 11.45
N GLY A 182 -12.67 30.22 11.50
CA GLY A 182 -12.00 31.52 11.42
C GLY A 182 -11.81 32.05 10.00
N ALA A 183 -12.20 31.27 8.97
CA ALA A 183 -12.00 31.65 7.58
C ALA A 183 -12.82 32.90 7.18
N PRO A 184 -12.30 33.74 6.26
CA PRO A 184 -13.04 34.86 5.68
C PRO A 184 -14.39 34.45 5.06
N VAL A 185 -15.33 35.39 4.99
CA VAL A 185 -16.68 35.15 4.43
C VAL A 185 -16.66 35.02 2.91
N GLU A 186 -15.84 35.85 2.26
CA GLU A 186 -15.68 35.84 0.80
C GLU A 186 -15.07 34.53 0.32
N GLN A 187 -15.69 33.91 -0.68
CA GLN A 187 -15.37 32.54 -1.09
C GLN A 187 -13.91 32.39 -1.56
N GLU A 188 -13.38 33.33 -2.32
CA GLU A 188 -12.00 33.28 -2.83
C GLU A 188 -10.99 33.37 -1.68
N TRP A 189 -11.19 34.32 -0.76
CA TRP A 189 -10.37 34.48 0.44
C TRP A 189 -10.45 33.28 1.37
N LYS A 190 -11.63 32.68 1.48
CA LYS A 190 -11.84 31.44 2.23
C LYS A 190 -11.01 30.29 1.65
N LEU A 191 -11.00 30.12 0.34
CA LEU A 191 -10.19 29.08 -0.32
C LEU A 191 -8.70 29.29 -0.05
N LEU A 192 -8.18 30.52 -0.24
CA LEU A 192 -6.77 30.83 0.03
C LEU A 192 -6.42 30.62 1.51
N TYR A 193 -7.26 31.09 2.42
CA TYR A 193 -7.10 30.90 3.87
C TYR A 193 -7.00 29.42 4.23
N LEU A 194 -7.88 28.58 3.68
CA LEU A 194 -7.87 27.14 3.92
C LEU A 194 -6.61 26.48 3.37
N LEU A 195 -6.17 26.84 2.16
CA LEU A 195 -4.92 26.31 1.59
C LEU A 195 -3.72 26.61 2.48
N ILE A 196 -3.55 27.88 2.88
CA ILE A 196 -2.48 28.30 3.78
C ILE A 196 -2.61 27.55 5.11
N GLY A 197 -3.82 27.49 5.65
CA GLY A 197 -4.13 26.75 6.88
C GLY A 197 -3.71 25.29 6.82
N TYR A 198 -4.00 24.58 5.73
CA TYR A 198 -3.62 23.17 5.57
C TYR A 198 -2.12 22.96 5.42
N VAL A 199 -1.43 23.77 4.60
CA VAL A 199 0.03 23.71 4.45
C VAL A 199 0.71 24.01 5.79
N PHE A 200 0.24 25.04 6.50
CA PHE A 200 0.73 25.38 7.83
C PHE A 200 0.49 24.26 8.85
N SER A 201 -0.71 23.70 8.85
CA SER A 201 -1.10 22.60 9.74
C SER A 201 -0.26 21.35 9.49
N PHE A 202 0.05 21.04 8.23
CA PHE A 202 0.93 19.95 7.84
C PHE A 202 2.32 20.15 8.44
N LYS A 203 2.93 21.33 8.25
CA LYS A 203 4.24 21.69 8.82
C LYS A 203 4.24 21.63 10.36
N LYS A 204 3.18 22.11 11.01
CA LYS A 204 3.06 22.09 12.48
C LYS A 204 2.94 20.67 13.02
N LEU A 205 2.17 19.82 12.35
CA LEU A 205 2.07 18.41 12.73
C LEU A 205 3.42 17.70 12.56
N MET A 206 4.15 17.98 11.48
CA MET A 206 5.53 17.49 11.29
C MET A 206 6.46 17.95 12.42
N ALA A 207 6.42 19.25 12.76
CA ALA A 207 7.26 19.82 13.82
C ALA A 207 6.93 19.19 15.19
N LEU A 208 5.65 18.96 15.49
CA LEU A 208 5.20 18.25 16.69
C LEU A 208 5.73 16.81 16.71
N SER A 209 5.58 16.08 15.61
CA SER A 209 6.09 14.71 15.49
C SER A 209 7.60 14.64 15.68
N ARG A 210 8.37 15.57 15.12
CA ARG A 210 9.83 15.67 15.35
C ARG A 210 10.14 15.97 16.82
N LYS A 211 9.46 16.94 17.41
CA LYS A 211 9.68 17.39 18.80
C LYS A 211 9.50 16.27 19.82
N TYR A 212 8.50 15.42 19.62
CA TYR A 212 8.18 14.31 20.52
C TYR A 212 8.70 12.94 20.04
N GLY A 213 9.55 12.92 19.00
CA GLY A 213 10.19 11.68 18.52
C GLY A 213 9.21 10.64 17.97
N HIS A 214 8.10 11.09 17.38
CA HIS A 214 7.13 10.20 16.75
C HIS A 214 7.70 9.61 15.45
N GLY A 215 8.20 8.37 15.50
CA GLY A 215 8.66 7.63 14.33
C GLY A 215 7.52 7.22 13.37
N GLU A 216 7.90 6.71 12.20
CA GLU A 216 6.95 6.37 11.12
C GLU A 216 5.91 5.33 11.53
N GLU A 217 6.30 4.23 12.17
CA GLU A 217 5.36 3.20 12.64
C GLU A 217 4.25 3.75 13.55
N LEU A 218 4.60 4.72 14.40
CA LEU A 218 3.68 5.35 15.34
C LEU A 218 2.75 6.33 14.61
N ILE A 219 3.28 7.11 13.67
CA ILE A 219 2.49 7.97 12.78
C ILE A 219 1.47 7.11 12.03
N ASP A 220 1.92 6.02 11.42
CA ASP A 220 1.11 5.10 10.59
C ASP A 220 -0.05 4.52 11.37
N ARG A 221 0.27 4.07 12.58
CA ARG A 221 -0.70 3.44 13.45
C ARG A 221 -1.79 4.41 13.94
N TYR A 222 -1.44 5.67 14.20
CA TYR A 222 -2.34 6.55 14.95
C TYR A 222 -2.87 7.76 14.17
N TYR A 223 -2.09 8.35 13.27
CA TYR A 223 -2.46 9.64 12.67
C TYR A 223 -1.92 9.93 11.27
N ARG A 224 -1.42 8.95 10.49
CA ARG A 224 -1.09 9.12 9.06
C ARG A 224 -2.28 9.65 8.26
N HIS A 225 -3.49 9.21 8.59
CA HIS A 225 -4.74 9.69 7.97
C HIS A 225 -4.94 11.21 8.10
N LEU A 226 -4.34 11.87 9.10
CA LEU A 226 -4.39 13.33 9.20
C LEU A 226 -3.59 13.99 8.08
N TYR A 227 -2.39 13.48 7.79
CA TYR A 227 -1.57 13.97 6.68
C TYR A 227 -2.25 13.71 5.33
N GLN A 228 -2.81 12.52 5.14
CA GLN A 228 -3.59 12.19 3.93
C GLN A 228 -4.77 13.14 3.73
N SER A 229 -5.56 13.40 4.78
CA SER A 229 -6.68 14.32 4.72
C SER A 229 -6.25 15.77 4.43
N LEU A 230 -5.15 16.25 5.03
CA LEU A 230 -4.61 17.58 4.72
C LEU A 230 -4.17 17.68 3.26
N MET A 231 -3.58 16.61 2.72
CA MET A 231 -3.14 16.54 1.33
C MET A 231 -4.33 16.58 0.37
N GLU A 232 -5.33 15.72 0.60
CA GLU A 232 -6.55 15.66 -0.20
C GLU A 232 -7.31 16.99 -0.18
N ASP A 233 -7.53 17.56 1.02
CA ASP A 233 -8.17 18.86 1.19
C ASP A 233 -7.37 19.96 0.46
N SER A 234 -6.02 19.93 0.53
CA SER A 234 -5.18 20.91 -0.18
C SER A 234 -5.34 20.79 -1.69
N VAL A 235 -5.29 19.57 -2.25
CA VAL A 235 -5.49 19.31 -3.68
C VAL A 235 -6.87 19.82 -4.14
N GLU A 236 -7.92 19.53 -3.37
CA GLU A 236 -9.28 19.99 -3.68
C GLU A 236 -9.36 21.52 -3.75
N ILE A 237 -8.77 22.21 -2.77
CA ILE A 237 -8.75 23.68 -2.72
C ILE A 237 -7.91 24.26 -3.87
N MET A 238 -6.74 23.68 -4.16
CA MET A 238 -5.89 24.11 -5.27
C MET A 238 -6.61 23.99 -6.63
N ASN A 239 -7.37 22.90 -6.83
CA ASN A 239 -8.19 22.72 -8.03
C ASN A 239 -9.31 23.76 -8.13
N LYS A 240 -9.93 24.15 -7.02
CA LYS A 240 -10.94 25.22 -7.02
C LYS A 240 -10.33 26.59 -7.32
N LEU A 241 -9.16 26.88 -6.74
CA LEU A 241 -8.45 28.14 -6.95
C LEU A 241 -7.88 28.27 -8.38
N SER A 242 -7.49 27.17 -9.02
CA SER A 242 -6.89 27.20 -10.36
C SER A 242 -7.91 27.46 -11.49
N VAL A 243 -9.20 27.22 -11.24
CA VAL A 243 -10.28 27.50 -12.20
C VAL A 243 -10.62 29.00 -12.29
N HIS A 244 -10.36 29.76 -11.22
CA HIS A 244 -10.67 31.19 -11.15
C HIS A 244 -9.40 32.04 -11.32
N SER A 245 -9.55 33.24 -11.89
CA SER A 245 -8.46 34.22 -11.89
C SER A 245 -8.19 34.69 -10.46
N LEU A 246 -6.96 34.51 -9.97
CA LEU A 246 -6.59 34.93 -8.63
C LEU A 246 -6.63 36.47 -8.51
N PRO A 247 -7.25 37.04 -7.46
CA PRO A 247 -7.19 38.47 -7.20
C PRO A 247 -5.74 38.96 -6.96
N PHE A 248 -5.40 40.17 -7.43
CA PHE A 248 -4.09 40.79 -7.17
C PHE A 248 -3.75 40.90 -5.68
N ALA A 249 -4.77 41.01 -4.82
CA ALA A 249 -4.59 41.06 -3.38
C ALA A 249 -3.97 39.76 -2.79
N PHE A 250 -3.95 38.66 -3.56
CA PHE A 250 -3.36 37.40 -3.13
C PHE A 250 -1.85 37.35 -3.32
N ASP A 251 -1.26 38.23 -4.14
CA ASP A 251 0.16 38.16 -4.50
C ASP A 251 1.08 38.12 -3.27
N GLN A 252 0.80 38.96 -2.27
CA GLN A 252 1.56 38.99 -1.01
C GLN A 252 1.42 37.68 -0.21
N PHE A 253 0.27 37.04 -0.25
CA PHE A 253 0.03 35.77 0.45
C PHE A 253 0.72 34.62 -0.27
N ILE A 254 0.67 34.61 -1.60
CA ILE A 254 1.33 33.60 -2.43
C ILE A 254 2.85 33.69 -2.27
N GLU A 255 3.40 34.91 -2.19
CA GLU A 255 4.83 35.11 -1.95
C GLU A 255 5.28 34.55 -0.59
N LYS A 256 4.52 34.81 0.48
CA LYS A 256 4.82 34.23 1.80
C LYS A 256 4.61 32.72 1.86
N LEU A 257 3.56 32.22 1.21
CA LEU A 257 3.31 30.78 1.12
C LEU A 257 4.43 30.06 0.35
N LYS A 258 5.02 30.71 -0.67
CA LYS A 258 6.19 30.20 -1.37
C LYS A 258 7.37 30.04 -0.43
N ASP A 259 7.70 31.08 0.34
CA ASP A 259 8.80 31.01 1.32
C ASP A 259 8.56 29.90 2.36
N ASP A 260 7.30 29.75 2.78
CA ASP A 260 6.91 28.69 3.71
C ASP A 260 7.00 27.28 3.11
N SER A 261 6.87 27.13 1.79
CA SER A 261 6.86 25.83 1.12
C SER A 261 8.20 25.10 1.19
N ALA A 262 9.33 25.82 1.29
CA ALA A 262 10.66 25.22 1.41
C ALA A 262 10.75 24.30 2.64
N GLY A 263 10.03 24.64 3.72
CA GLY A 263 9.94 23.83 4.95
C GLY A 263 9.31 22.44 4.77
N LEU A 264 8.63 22.19 3.65
CA LEU A 264 8.02 20.88 3.34
C LEU A 264 9.09 19.86 2.95
N ILE A 265 10.06 20.25 2.14
CA ILE A 265 11.08 19.33 1.58
C ILE A 265 12.42 19.41 2.32
N THR A 266 12.62 20.41 3.14
CA THR A 266 13.84 20.57 3.96
C THR A 266 13.75 19.84 5.31
N GLY A 267 14.91 19.44 5.84
CA GLY A 267 15.06 18.75 7.12
C GLY A 267 14.65 17.27 7.11
N SER A 268 15.13 16.52 8.10
CA SER A 268 14.88 15.08 8.27
C SER A 268 13.50 14.80 8.87
N PHE A 269 12.63 14.13 8.12
CA PHE A 269 11.33 13.62 8.56
C PHE A 269 10.85 12.54 7.60
N GLY A 270 10.08 11.57 8.12
CA GLY A 270 9.40 10.57 7.29
C GLY A 270 8.31 11.16 6.40
N MET A 271 7.50 10.31 5.75
CA MET A 271 6.47 10.76 4.79
C MET A 271 7.05 11.66 3.68
N GLU A 272 8.22 11.26 3.19
CA GLU A 272 8.96 11.99 2.16
C GLU A 272 8.13 12.21 0.90
N TYR A 273 7.34 11.22 0.50
CA TYR A 273 6.51 11.31 -0.69
C TYR A 273 5.40 12.36 -0.54
N GLU A 274 4.66 12.34 0.58
CA GLU A 274 3.54 13.24 0.83
C GLU A 274 3.99 14.70 0.89
N ARG A 275 5.07 14.98 1.65
CA ARG A 275 5.60 16.35 1.79
C ARG A 275 6.13 16.90 0.47
N THR A 276 6.81 16.07 -0.32
CA THR A 276 7.29 16.44 -1.65
C THR A 276 6.14 16.62 -2.63
N HIS A 277 5.09 15.78 -2.56
CA HIS A 277 3.94 15.95 -3.43
C HIS A 277 3.24 17.28 -3.19
N LEU A 278 3.07 17.70 -1.93
CA LEU A 278 2.49 19.01 -1.60
C LEU A 278 3.33 20.16 -2.18
N TYR A 279 4.64 20.09 -1.97
CA TYR A 279 5.58 21.05 -2.53
C TYR A 279 5.42 21.16 -4.06
N ARG A 280 5.46 20.03 -4.79
CA ARG A 280 5.33 20.02 -6.24
C ARG A 280 4.03 20.66 -6.73
N LEU A 281 2.91 20.38 -6.08
CA LEU A 281 1.63 20.97 -6.44
C LEU A 281 1.62 22.48 -6.27
N LEU A 282 2.16 22.99 -5.16
CA LEU A 282 2.26 24.44 -4.91
C LEU A 282 3.10 25.15 -5.99
N TRP A 283 4.26 24.58 -6.32
CA TRP A 283 5.17 25.12 -7.35
C TRP A 283 4.62 24.99 -8.79
N THR A 284 3.80 23.98 -9.03
CA THR A 284 3.09 23.81 -10.31
C THR A 284 1.98 24.86 -10.47
N HIS A 285 1.16 25.07 -9.44
CA HIS A 285 -0.08 25.83 -9.56
C HIS A 285 0.02 27.31 -9.19
N PHE A 286 0.86 27.69 -8.24
CA PHE A 286 0.89 29.05 -7.67
C PHE A 286 2.21 29.78 -7.88
N PHE A 287 3.37 29.10 -7.75
CA PHE A 287 4.68 29.77 -7.79
C PHE A 287 5.28 29.76 -9.20
N LYS A 288 4.64 30.53 -10.09
CA LYS A 288 4.94 30.53 -11.53
C LYS A 288 5.96 31.58 -12.00
N LYS A 289 6.33 32.54 -11.14
CA LYS A 289 7.32 33.56 -11.50
C LYS A 289 8.67 32.90 -11.75
N LYS A 290 9.30 33.23 -12.87
CA LYS A 290 10.57 32.63 -13.30
C LYS A 290 11.68 32.91 -12.28
N GLU A 291 11.74 34.14 -11.78
CA GLU A 291 12.73 34.58 -10.80
C GLU A 291 12.64 33.78 -9.50
N TRP A 292 11.43 33.40 -9.09
CA TRP A 292 11.19 32.58 -7.90
C TRP A 292 11.70 31.15 -8.08
N ARG A 293 11.48 30.56 -9.26
CA ARG A 293 11.92 29.20 -9.55
C ARG A 293 13.43 29.12 -9.73
N GLU A 294 14.04 30.08 -10.42
CA GLU A 294 15.50 30.15 -10.57
C GLU A 294 16.20 30.30 -9.21
N ALA A 295 15.69 31.18 -8.34
CA ALA A 295 16.24 31.34 -6.99
C ALA A 295 16.11 30.05 -6.15
N GLU A 296 14.95 29.38 -6.21
CA GLU A 296 14.74 28.13 -5.48
C GLU A 296 15.58 26.97 -6.06
N ILE A 297 15.77 26.90 -7.38
CA ILE A 297 16.67 25.93 -8.01
C ILE A 297 18.09 26.06 -7.44
N GLU A 298 18.61 27.29 -7.32
CA GLU A 298 19.94 27.52 -6.76
C GLU A 298 20.00 27.14 -5.27
N ASN A 299 18.98 27.51 -4.48
CA ASN A 299 18.89 27.12 -3.07
C ASN A 299 18.89 25.59 -2.88
N LEU A 300 18.09 24.87 -3.67
CA LEU A 300 18.02 23.41 -3.60
C LEU A 300 19.32 22.78 -4.09
N LYS A 301 19.97 23.35 -5.11
CA LYS A 301 21.27 22.87 -5.58
C LYS A 301 22.32 22.95 -4.47
N SER A 302 22.44 24.08 -3.76
CA SER A 302 23.33 24.19 -2.60
C SER A 302 22.97 23.18 -1.50
N SER A 303 21.67 22.99 -1.25
CA SER A 303 21.20 22.01 -0.24
C SER A 303 21.53 20.55 -0.63
N ILE A 304 21.52 20.22 -1.92
CA ILE A 304 21.92 18.90 -2.43
C ILE A 304 23.43 18.68 -2.23
N GLU A 305 24.25 19.72 -2.42
CA GLU A 305 25.70 19.65 -2.21
C GLU A 305 26.06 19.47 -0.73
N GLU A 306 25.25 20.03 0.19
CA GLU A 306 25.42 19.88 1.64
C GLU A 306 24.92 18.53 2.18
N GLU A 307 23.65 18.20 1.95
CA GLU A 307 23.02 16.97 2.45
C GLU A 307 21.91 16.49 1.48
N PRO A 308 22.24 15.60 0.53
CA PRO A 308 21.27 15.14 -0.45
C PRO A 308 20.22 14.24 0.22
N ASN A 309 18.94 14.56 0.00
CA ASN A 309 17.82 13.69 0.34
C ASN A 309 16.80 13.64 -0.80
N LEU A 310 15.93 12.63 -0.78
CA LEU A 310 14.97 12.40 -1.86
C LEU A 310 14.00 13.58 -2.05
N PRO A 311 13.43 14.19 -1.00
CA PRO A 311 12.57 15.35 -1.14
C PRO A 311 13.21 16.56 -1.83
N ILE A 312 14.46 16.88 -1.48
CA ILE A 312 15.20 17.99 -2.09
C ILE A 312 15.52 17.65 -3.55
N LEU A 313 16.00 16.44 -3.84
CA LEU A 313 16.29 15.99 -5.21
C LEU A 313 15.03 16.03 -6.09
N ALA A 314 13.90 15.53 -5.58
CA ALA A 314 12.63 15.55 -6.29
C ALA A 314 12.09 16.98 -6.47
N GLY A 315 12.27 17.87 -5.49
CA GLY A 315 11.97 19.29 -5.61
C GLY A 315 12.79 19.96 -6.71
N TYR A 316 14.11 19.73 -6.72
CA TYR A 316 15.02 20.26 -7.73
C TYR A 316 14.66 19.78 -9.13
N VAL A 317 14.49 18.47 -9.34
CA VAL A 317 14.07 17.90 -10.63
C VAL A 317 12.73 18.49 -11.08
N HIS A 318 11.79 18.66 -10.15
CA HIS A 318 10.50 19.24 -10.47
C HIS A 318 10.61 20.69 -10.97
N LEU A 319 11.41 21.54 -10.32
CA LEU A 319 11.63 22.91 -10.78
C LEU A 319 12.34 22.97 -12.12
N GLN A 320 13.34 22.11 -12.35
CA GLN A 320 14.00 22.00 -13.66
C GLN A 320 13.00 21.64 -14.76
N ILE A 321 12.06 20.72 -14.49
CA ILE A 321 10.96 20.37 -15.42
C ILE A 321 10.03 21.57 -15.67
N LEU A 322 9.68 22.33 -14.64
CA LEU A 322 8.82 23.51 -14.77
C LEU A 322 9.47 24.64 -15.59
N GLU A 323 10.80 24.80 -15.48
CA GLU A 323 11.60 25.76 -16.25
C GLU A 323 12.08 25.23 -17.60
N ARG A 324 11.66 24.02 -17.99
CA ARG A 324 12.03 23.36 -19.27
C ARG A 324 13.52 23.07 -19.43
N ASN A 325 14.24 22.91 -18.32
CA ASN A 325 15.63 22.50 -18.24
C ASN A 325 15.71 20.96 -18.18
N ASP A 326 15.20 20.29 -19.22
CA ASP A 326 15.01 18.83 -19.22
C ASP A 326 16.33 18.06 -19.13
N GLU A 327 17.42 18.59 -19.70
CA GLU A 327 18.76 17.98 -19.61
C GLU A 327 19.23 17.89 -18.15
N GLN A 328 19.05 18.96 -17.36
CA GLN A 328 19.45 18.99 -15.95
C GLN A 328 18.57 18.05 -15.12
N ALA A 329 17.26 18.04 -15.37
CA ALA A 329 16.34 17.11 -14.71
C ALA A 329 16.71 15.64 -14.99
N LEU A 330 16.93 15.29 -16.26
CA LEU A 330 17.32 13.94 -16.66
C LEU A 330 18.70 13.54 -16.15
N SER A 331 19.64 14.49 -16.02
CA SER A 331 20.97 14.19 -15.47
C SER A 331 20.88 13.62 -14.05
N VAL A 332 19.97 14.13 -13.22
CA VAL A 332 19.68 13.62 -11.88
C VAL A 332 18.93 12.30 -11.94
N LEU A 333 17.90 12.20 -12.79
CA LEU A 333 17.07 10.99 -12.88
C LEU A 333 17.82 9.78 -13.46
N ASN A 334 18.81 9.99 -14.32
CA ASN A 334 19.61 8.92 -14.89
C ASN A 334 20.65 8.35 -13.92
N VAL A 335 20.91 9.02 -12.79
CA VAL A 335 21.68 8.43 -11.70
C VAL A 335 20.89 7.25 -11.11
N PRO A 336 21.52 6.09 -10.88
CA PRO A 336 20.87 4.96 -10.21
C PRO A 336 20.40 5.35 -8.81
N ASN A 337 19.08 5.47 -8.64
CA ASN A 337 18.41 5.71 -7.38
C ASN A 337 17.02 5.08 -7.47
N VAL A 338 16.86 3.92 -6.84
CA VAL A 338 15.64 3.13 -6.92
C VAL A 338 14.48 3.84 -6.23
N LEU A 339 14.75 4.53 -5.11
CA LEU A 339 13.75 5.25 -4.32
C LEU A 339 13.18 6.50 -5.02
N MET A 340 13.84 7.02 -6.06
CA MET A 340 13.33 8.11 -6.89
C MET A 340 12.23 7.64 -7.88
N THR A 341 12.17 6.34 -8.18
CA THR A 341 11.28 5.79 -9.22
C THR A 341 9.80 6.14 -8.99
N PRO A 342 9.22 6.02 -7.78
CA PRO A 342 7.83 6.40 -7.55
C PRO A 342 7.53 7.89 -7.74
N TYR A 343 8.53 8.76 -7.57
CA TYR A 343 8.34 10.20 -7.77
C TYR A 343 8.16 10.56 -9.25
N MET A 344 8.71 9.75 -10.16
CA MET A 344 8.63 9.97 -11.61
C MET A 344 7.20 9.88 -12.15
N LEU A 345 6.32 9.09 -11.52
CA LEU A 345 4.91 8.93 -11.91
C LEU A 345 4.21 10.29 -12.06
N TYR A 346 4.44 11.20 -11.11
CA TYR A 346 3.86 12.54 -11.16
C TYR A 346 4.27 13.33 -12.40
N TRP A 347 5.54 13.24 -12.82
CA TRP A 347 6.01 13.97 -14.00
C TRP A 347 5.48 13.36 -15.30
N LEU A 348 5.34 12.03 -15.36
CA LEU A 348 4.70 11.34 -16.48
C LEU A 348 3.22 11.75 -16.63
N ASP A 349 2.50 11.81 -15.51
CA ASP A 349 1.12 12.31 -15.48
C ASP A 349 1.06 13.80 -15.84
N TYR A 350 2.00 14.61 -15.35
CA TYR A 350 2.10 16.04 -15.68
C TYR A 350 2.32 16.27 -17.18
N PHE A 351 3.26 15.54 -17.81
CA PHE A 351 3.46 15.66 -19.26
C PHE A 351 2.25 15.17 -20.04
N SER A 352 1.62 14.08 -19.60
CA SER A 352 0.41 13.54 -20.23
C SER A 352 -0.76 14.52 -20.16
N ALA A 353 -0.98 15.16 -19.01
CA ALA A 353 -2.03 16.16 -18.81
C ALA A 353 -1.83 17.39 -19.72
N ASN A 354 -0.57 17.78 -19.95
CA ASN A 354 -0.22 18.90 -20.85
C ASN A 354 -0.05 18.48 -22.32
N LYS A 355 -0.14 17.18 -22.64
CA LYS A 355 0.14 16.61 -23.98
C LYS A 355 1.56 16.94 -24.49
N ASP A 356 2.52 17.08 -23.59
CA ASP A 356 3.92 17.42 -23.87
C ASP A 356 4.73 16.16 -24.27
N TRP A 357 4.24 15.39 -25.24
CA TRP A 357 4.78 14.06 -25.60
C TRP A 357 6.26 14.08 -26.00
N ASN A 358 6.70 15.10 -26.74
CA ASN A 358 8.10 15.25 -27.14
C ASN A 358 9.04 15.36 -25.94
N ARG A 359 8.60 16.04 -24.87
CA ARG A 359 9.39 16.17 -23.63
C ARG A 359 9.30 14.90 -22.80
N MET A 360 8.16 14.22 -22.79
CA MET A 360 7.93 13.03 -21.98
C MET A 360 8.83 11.85 -22.36
N GLY A 361 9.17 11.70 -23.64
CA GLY A 361 9.87 10.52 -24.16
C GLY A 361 11.11 10.09 -23.35
N PRO A 362 12.11 10.97 -23.16
CA PRO A 362 13.29 10.64 -22.35
C PRO A 362 12.96 10.26 -20.90
N TYR A 363 11.95 10.87 -20.27
CA TYR A 363 11.54 10.52 -18.91
C TYR A 363 10.85 9.17 -18.84
N ALA A 364 10.01 8.84 -19.83
CA ALA A 364 9.35 7.54 -19.92
C ALA A 364 10.40 6.43 -20.13
N GLU A 365 11.39 6.65 -21.00
CA GLU A 365 12.50 5.72 -21.19
C GLU A 365 13.30 5.54 -19.88
N ALA A 366 13.72 6.62 -19.23
CA ALA A 366 14.45 6.55 -17.96
C ALA A 366 13.64 5.83 -16.87
N PHE A 367 12.33 6.05 -16.81
CA PHE A 367 11.44 5.42 -15.84
C PHE A 367 11.35 3.91 -16.08
N ILE A 368 11.13 3.48 -17.33
CA ILE A 368 11.00 2.06 -17.70
C ILE A 368 12.26 1.27 -17.32
N HIS A 369 13.45 1.84 -17.54
CA HIS A 369 14.71 1.19 -17.16
C HIS A 369 14.87 0.98 -15.65
N LYS A 370 14.09 1.68 -14.81
CA LYS A 370 14.13 1.58 -13.35
C LYS A 370 13.06 0.67 -12.76
N LEU A 371 12.02 0.34 -13.53
CA LEU A 371 10.86 -0.42 -13.05
C LEU A 371 11.27 -1.75 -12.42
N ARG A 372 12.09 -2.52 -13.15
CA ARG A 372 12.51 -3.85 -12.71
C ARG A 372 13.30 -3.82 -11.40
N ASP A 373 14.20 -2.85 -11.24
CA ASP A 373 15.01 -2.75 -10.04
C ASP A 373 14.18 -2.26 -8.85
N TYR A 374 13.25 -1.33 -9.07
CA TYR A 374 12.30 -0.93 -8.03
C TYR A 374 11.40 -2.08 -7.55
N LEU A 375 10.88 -2.88 -8.46
CA LEU A 375 10.02 -4.02 -8.12
C LEU A 375 10.75 -5.14 -7.37
N LYS A 376 12.08 -5.15 -7.34
CA LYS A 376 12.88 -6.10 -6.54
C LYS A 376 13.06 -5.65 -5.08
N GLU A 377 12.78 -4.38 -4.76
CA GLU A 377 12.94 -3.87 -3.39
C GLU A 377 11.86 -4.39 -2.43
N SER A 378 10.76 -4.91 -2.95
CA SER A 378 9.66 -5.46 -2.16
C SER A 378 9.33 -6.87 -2.57
N ASP A 379 9.26 -7.77 -1.59
CA ASP A 379 8.74 -9.13 -1.77
C ASP A 379 7.20 -9.19 -1.69
N ASP A 380 6.53 -8.06 -1.41
CA ASP A 380 5.07 -8.00 -1.35
C ASP A 380 4.47 -7.95 -2.76
N TYR A 381 3.85 -9.08 -3.14
CA TYR A 381 3.20 -9.25 -4.43
C TYR A 381 2.16 -8.18 -4.73
N TYR A 382 1.36 -7.77 -3.74
CA TYR A 382 0.28 -6.80 -3.95
C TYR A 382 0.83 -5.39 -4.16
N VAL A 383 1.86 -5.01 -3.39
CA VAL A 383 2.56 -3.72 -3.57
C VAL A 383 3.16 -3.63 -4.97
N CYS A 384 3.86 -4.68 -5.41
CA CYS A 384 4.47 -4.73 -6.72
C CYS A 384 3.44 -4.74 -7.87
N MET A 385 2.32 -5.45 -7.69
CA MET A 385 1.20 -5.45 -8.64
C MET A 385 0.55 -4.07 -8.75
N ASP A 386 0.27 -3.41 -7.64
CA ASP A 386 -0.33 -2.08 -7.62
C ASP A 386 0.61 -1.04 -8.27
N PHE A 387 1.91 -1.08 -7.95
CA PHE A 387 2.89 -0.19 -8.57
C PHE A 387 3.04 -0.45 -10.08
N THR A 388 3.01 -1.71 -10.51
CA THR A 388 3.00 -2.08 -11.93
C THR A 388 1.80 -1.46 -12.63
N ARG A 389 0.59 -1.61 -12.07
CA ARG A 389 -0.62 -1.01 -12.64
C ARG A 389 -0.51 0.52 -12.74
N MET A 390 0.01 1.19 -11.72
CA MET A 390 0.23 2.64 -11.74
C MET A 390 1.24 3.05 -12.82
N SER A 391 2.34 2.31 -12.95
CA SER A 391 3.39 2.56 -13.94
C SER A 391 2.89 2.41 -15.36
N ILE A 392 2.20 1.31 -15.66
CA ILE A 392 1.61 1.07 -16.97
C ILE A 392 0.55 2.14 -17.29
N LYS A 393 -0.29 2.50 -16.33
CA LYS A 393 -1.29 3.58 -16.51
C LYS A 393 -0.63 4.92 -16.86
N ALA A 394 0.47 5.29 -16.20
CA ALA A 394 1.17 6.55 -16.43
C ALA A 394 1.87 6.61 -17.80
N ILE A 395 2.42 5.49 -18.28
CA ILE A 395 3.14 5.43 -19.57
C ILE A 395 2.18 5.27 -20.76
N SER A 396 1.04 4.57 -20.57
CA SER A 396 0.14 4.18 -21.67
C SER A 396 -0.27 5.32 -22.61
N PRO A 397 -0.70 6.51 -22.11
CA PRO A 397 -1.11 7.61 -22.99
C PRO A 397 -0.02 8.03 -23.97
N TYR A 398 1.22 8.15 -23.49
CA TYR A 398 2.36 8.52 -24.33
C TYR A 398 2.65 7.47 -25.40
N CYS A 399 2.66 6.19 -25.02
CA CYS A 399 2.93 5.11 -25.95
C CYS A 399 1.89 5.02 -27.07
N LEU A 400 0.61 5.21 -26.74
CA LEU A 400 -0.48 5.19 -27.70
C LEU A 400 -0.42 6.40 -28.65
N GLU A 401 -0.36 7.61 -28.10
CA GLU A 401 -0.38 8.85 -28.89
C GLU A 401 0.89 9.04 -29.74
N SER A 402 2.04 8.60 -29.23
CA SER A 402 3.32 8.70 -29.95
C SER A 402 3.63 7.47 -30.81
N SER A 403 2.71 6.51 -30.89
CA SER A 403 2.90 5.23 -31.60
C SER A 403 4.17 4.45 -31.16
N LYS A 404 4.56 4.57 -29.89
CA LYS A 404 5.73 3.92 -29.26
C LYS A 404 5.34 2.60 -28.58
N MET A 405 4.76 1.69 -29.36
CA MET A 405 4.26 0.40 -28.85
C MET A 405 5.40 -0.58 -28.46
N ASP A 406 6.59 -0.38 -29.00
CA ASP A 406 7.83 -1.04 -28.59
C ASP A 406 8.20 -0.67 -27.16
N LEU A 407 8.07 0.61 -26.80
CA LEU A 407 8.34 1.08 -25.44
C LEU A 407 7.27 0.58 -24.44
N TYR A 408 6.00 0.52 -24.87
CA TYR A 408 4.93 -0.08 -24.07
C TYR A 408 5.19 -1.54 -23.77
N GLU A 409 5.58 -2.31 -24.79
CA GLU A 409 5.97 -3.71 -24.64
C GLU A 409 7.16 -3.86 -23.69
N LYS A 410 8.16 -2.98 -23.79
CA LYS A 410 9.29 -2.96 -22.86
C LYS A 410 8.86 -2.69 -21.42
N ALA A 411 7.95 -1.74 -21.18
CA ALA A 411 7.42 -1.46 -19.85
C ALA A 411 6.74 -2.69 -19.24
N LEU A 412 5.96 -3.43 -20.04
CA LEU A 412 5.36 -4.69 -19.61
C LEU A 412 6.43 -5.73 -19.29
N MET A 413 7.46 -5.90 -20.13
CA MET A 413 8.55 -6.84 -19.86
C MET A 413 9.32 -6.54 -18.57
N GLU A 414 9.67 -5.27 -18.33
CA GLU A 414 10.41 -4.85 -17.13
C GLU A 414 9.59 -4.99 -15.83
N THR A 415 8.26 -5.14 -15.95
CA THR A 415 7.34 -5.29 -14.81
C THR A 415 6.82 -6.72 -14.63
N LEU A 416 7.37 -7.70 -15.34
CA LEU A 416 7.08 -9.11 -15.08
C LEU A 416 7.57 -9.54 -13.68
N PRO A 417 6.84 -10.43 -12.99
CA PRO A 417 5.69 -11.19 -13.46
C PRO A 417 4.34 -10.46 -13.32
N TYR A 418 4.31 -9.26 -12.72
CA TYR A 418 3.07 -8.58 -12.33
C TYR A 418 2.24 -8.08 -13.51
N SER A 419 2.88 -7.81 -14.64
CA SER A 419 2.26 -7.40 -15.91
C SER A 419 1.85 -8.56 -16.83
N TYR A 420 1.98 -9.82 -16.37
CA TYR A 420 1.80 -11.00 -17.22
C TYR A 420 0.51 -10.97 -18.04
N SER A 421 -0.62 -10.68 -17.40
CA SER A 421 -1.94 -10.69 -18.06
C SER A 421 -2.02 -9.70 -19.22
N ASP A 422 -1.48 -8.48 -19.00
CA ASP A 422 -1.49 -7.42 -20.01
C ASP A 422 -0.51 -7.76 -21.15
N TYR A 423 0.64 -8.35 -20.82
CA TYR A 423 1.65 -8.72 -21.82
C TYR A 423 1.22 -9.93 -22.66
N GLU A 424 0.64 -10.95 -22.03
CA GLU A 424 0.01 -12.10 -22.70
C GLU A 424 -1.00 -11.62 -23.74
N TYR A 425 -1.89 -10.72 -23.32
CA TYR A 425 -2.94 -10.17 -24.16
C TYR A 425 -2.34 -9.39 -25.34
N LEU A 426 -1.38 -8.50 -25.08
CA LEU A 426 -0.73 -7.69 -26.12
C LEU A 426 -0.07 -8.56 -27.19
N LEU A 427 0.74 -9.56 -26.79
CA LEU A 427 1.42 -10.45 -27.71
C LEU A 427 0.44 -11.23 -28.57
N PHE A 428 -0.66 -11.68 -27.95
CA PHE A 428 -1.65 -12.47 -28.63
C PHE A 428 -2.44 -11.64 -29.66
N GLU A 429 -2.85 -10.41 -29.31
CA GLU A 429 -3.54 -9.49 -30.23
C GLU A 429 -2.65 -9.08 -31.40
N LYS A 430 -1.34 -8.89 -31.17
CA LYS A 430 -0.36 -8.66 -32.25
C LYS A 430 -0.08 -9.89 -33.12
N GLY A 431 -0.53 -11.08 -32.71
CA GLY A 431 -0.22 -12.34 -33.37
C GLY A 431 1.22 -12.80 -33.19
N GLU A 432 1.93 -12.26 -32.19
CA GLU A 432 3.31 -12.63 -31.85
C GLU A 432 3.36 -13.92 -31.02
N PHE A 433 2.82 -15.00 -31.60
CA PHE A 433 2.60 -16.26 -30.90
C PHE A 433 3.89 -16.92 -30.39
N MET A 434 5.03 -16.67 -31.05
CA MET A 434 6.31 -17.22 -30.62
C MET A 434 6.74 -16.60 -29.28
N LYS A 435 6.76 -15.27 -29.19
CA LYS A 435 7.01 -14.56 -27.93
C LYS A 435 6.00 -14.92 -26.86
N TRP A 436 4.73 -15.11 -27.26
CA TRP A 436 3.68 -15.56 -26.34
C TRP A 436 4.02 -16.92 -25.72
N ALA A 437 4.53 -17.88 -26.50
CA ALA A 437 4.94 -19.18 -26.00
C ALA A 437 6.19 -19.10 -25.13
N ASP A 438 7.16 -18.26 -25.49
CA ASP A 438 8.35 -17.99 -24.67
C ASP A 438 7.95 -17.38 -23.31
N LEU A 439 6.96 -16.49 -23.28
CA LEU A 439 6.41 -15.93 -22.04
C LEU A 439 5.80 -17.03 -21.16
N GLN A 440 5.03 -17.97 -21.72
CA GLN A 440 4.47 -19.08 -20.93
C GLN A 440 5.58 -19.96 -20.33
N ALA A 441 6.63 -20.23 -21.11
CA ALA A 441 7.78 -20.99 -20.66
C ALA A 441 8.57 -20.24 -19.56
N PHE A 442 8.74 -18.92 -19.69
CA PHE A 442 9.41 -18.09 -18.71
C PHE A 442 8.69 -18.05 -17.36
N ILE A 443 7.37 -17.91 -17.37
CA ILE A 443 6.54 -17.92 -16.14
C ILE A 443 6.41 -19.33 -15.54
N GLY A 444 6.64 -20.37 -16.35
CA GLY A 444 6.57 -21.76 -15.91
C GLY A 444 5.15 -22.32 -15.86
N PHE A 445 4.22 -21.74 -16.62
CA PHE A 445 2.85 -22.21 -16.71
C PHE A 445 2.76 -23.51 -17.50
N ASP A 446 2.07 -24.51 -16.92
CA ASP A 446 1.73 -25.72 -17.66
C ASP A 446 0.64 -25.41 -18.70
N LEU A 447 0.63 -26.17 -19.78
CA LEU A 447 -0.35 -26.05 -20.85
C LEU A 447 -1.81 -26.11 -20.35
N ASP A 448 -2.10 -26.78 -19.23
CA ASP A 448 -3.45 -26.84 -18.66
C ASP A 448 -3.93 -25.53 -18.03
N SER A 449 -3.00 -24.67 -17.62
CA SER A 449 -3.31 -23.34 -17.09
C SER A 449 -3.63 -22.32 -18.17
N LEU A 450 -3.30 -22.62 -19.43
CA LEU A 450 -3.52 -21.72 -20.56
C LEU A 450 -4.97 -21.76 -21.06
N GLY A 451 -5.48 -20.60 -21.49
CA GLY A 451 -6.82 -20.48 -22.04
C GLY A 451 -7.06 -21.41 -23.24
N LYS A 452 -8.12 -22.23 -23.19
CA LYS A 452 -8.46 -23.17 -24.28
C LYS A 452 -8.68 -22.48 -25.62
N ASP A 453 -9.20 -21.25 -25.61
CA ASP A 453 -9.41 -20.46 -26.82
C ASP A 453 -8.10 -19.99 -27.44
N ARG A 454 -7.12 -19.56 -26.61
CA ARG A 454 -5.75 -19.24 -27.05
C ARG A 454 -5.11 -20.44 -27.77
N ILE A 455 -5.12 -21.62 -27.13
CA ILE A 455 -4.58 -22.86 -27.74
C ILE A 455 -5.29 -23.18 -29.06
N ARG A 456 -6.61 -23.05 -29.11
CA ARG A 456 -7.40 -23.35 -30.33
C ARG A 456 -6.99 -22.45 -31.48
N GLU A 457 -6.81 -21.16 -31.21
CA GLU A 457 -6.43 -20.18 -32.23
C GLU A 457 -5.00 -20.37 -32.72
N ILE A 458 -4.01 -20.59 -31.84
CA ILE A 458 -2.64 -20.92 -32.25
C ILE A 458 -2.63 -22.23 -33.05
N SER A 459 -3.42 -23.24 -32.67
CA SER A 459 -3.54 -24.49 -33.44
C SER A 459 -4.14 -24.33 -34.84
N LYS A 460 -4.79 -23.19 -35.12
CA LYS A 460 -5.31 -22.84 -36.46
C LYS A 460 -4.31 -22.01 -37.25
N LYS A 461 -3.74 -20.97 -36.64
CA LYS A 461 -2.86 -20.00 -37.30
C LYS A 461 -1.41 -20.51 -37.42
N GLU A 462 -0.83 -20.99 -36.31
CA GLU A 462 0.59 -21.37 -36.26
C GLU A 462 0.82 -22.60 -35.36
N PRO A 463 0.48 -23.81 -35.84
CA PRO A 463 0.47 -25.02 -35.01
C PRO A 463 1.85 -25.46 -34.49
N SER A 464 2.94 -25.02 -35.13
CA SER A 464 4.33 -25.34 -34.79
C SER A 464 4.70 -24.86 -33.39
N ILE A 465 4.17 -23.71 -32.96
CA ILE A 465 4.46 -23.08 -31.67
C ILE A 465 3.95 -23.90 -30.49
N LEU A 466 2.90 -24.69 -30.70
CA LEU A 466 2.37 -25.54 -29.64
C LEU A 466 3.22 -26.79 -29.42
N LEU A 467 4.07 -27.22 -30.37
CA LEU A 467 4.82 -28.46 -30.24
C LEU A 467 5.70 -28.49 -28.97
N PRO A 468 6.55 -27.48 -28.69
CA PRO A 468 7.39 -27.48 -27.49
C PRO A 468 6.56 -27.48 -26.20
N LEU A 469 5.47 -26.72 -26.15
CA LEU A 469 4.59 -26.64 -24.98
C LEU A 469 3.93 -28.00 -24.68
N TYR A 470 3.46 -28.70 -25.70
CA TYR A 470 2.92 -30.06 -25.54
C TYR A 470 3.99 -31.05 -25.09
N HIS A 471 5.19 -31.02 -25.69
CA HIS A 471 6.30 -31.91 -25.30
C HIS A 471 6.72 -31.72 -23.84
N GLN A 472 6.87 -30.47 -23.41
CA GLN A 472 7.23 -30.13 -22.04
C GLN A 472 6.14 -30.60 -21.06
N SER A 473 4.88 -30.32 -21.37
CA SER A 473 3.75 -30.72 -20.54
C SER A 473 3.62 -32.24 -20.42
N ILE A 474 3.75 -32.98 -21.53
CA ILE A 474 3.75 -34.47 -21.53
C ILE A 474 4.85 -35.00 -20.61
N THR A 475 6.07 -34.44 -20.73
CA THR A 475 7.21 -34.83 -19.90
C THR A 475 6.95 -34.53 -18.42
N GLY A 476 6.39 -33.36 -18.11
CA GLY A 476 5.99 -32.97 -16.75
C GLY A 476 5.00 -33.95 -16.12
N HIS A 477 3.93 -34.31 -16.85
CA HIS A 477 2.97 -35.29 -16.37
C HIS A 477 3.56 -36.70 -16.17
N ILE A 478 4.43 -37.16 -17.08
CA ILE A 478 5.10 -38.46 -16.90
C ILE A 478 5.99 -38.45 -15.65
N ASN A 479 6.67 -37.35 -15.37
CA ASN A 479 7.56 -37.22 -14.21
C ASN A 479 6.83 -37.23 -12.86
N MET A 480 5.54 -36.88 -12.82
CA MET A 480 4.70 -36.99 -11.61
C MET A 480 4.44 -38.44 -11.17
N LYS A 481 4.72 -39.43 -12.04
CA LYS A 481 4.68 -40.87 -11.74
C LYS A 481 3.37 -41.38 -11.12
N ASN A 482 2.24 -40.77 -11.48
CA ASN A 482 0.91 -41.15 -11.01
C ASN A 482 0.02 -41.49 -12.22
N ARG A 483 -0.88 -42.47 -12.05
CA ARG A 483 -1.80 -42.96 -13.08
C ARG A 483 -2.67 -41.86 -13.68
N ASP A 484 -3.13 -40.91 -12.88
CA ASP A 484 -3.93 -39.80 -13.39
C ASP A 484 -3.11 -38.84 -14.27
N HIS A 485 -1.86 -38.56 -13.88
CA HIS A 485 -0.96 -37.79 -14.74
C HIS A 485 -0.57 -38.55 -16.02
N TYR A 486 -0.43 -39.88 -15.97
CA TYR A 486 -0.23 -40.68 -17.19
C TYR A 486 -1.41 -40.57 -18.16
N ARG A 487 -2.65 -40.54 -17.66
CA ARG A 487 -3.83 -40.32 -18.50
C ARG A 487 -3.81 -38.95 -19.16
N GLU A 488 -3.43 -37.90 -18.43
CA GLU A 488 -3.26 -36.56 -19.00
C GLU A 488 -2.15 -36.51 -20.05
N ALA A 489 -0.99 -37.12 -19.78
CA ALA A 489 0.08 -37.25 -20.76
C ALA A 489 -0.41 -37.91 -22.06
N VAL A 490 -1.15 -39.01 -21.98
CA VAL A 490 -1.73 -39.70 -23.14
C VAL A 490 -2.74 -38.81 -23.89
N ARG A 491 -3.58 -38.04 -23.19
CA ARG A 491 -4.50 -37.08 -23.83
C ARG A 491 -3.74 -35.99 -24.60
N LYS A 492 -2.68 -35.44 -24.00
CA LYS A 492 -1.81 -34.43 -24.61
C LYS A 492 -1.03 -35.01 -25.79
N MET A 493 -0.52 -36.24 -25.70
CA MET A 493 0.12 -36.96 -26.79
C MET A 493 -0.80 -37.13 -28.02
N LYS A 494 -2.09 -37.42 -27.82
CA LYS A 494 -3.06 -37.49 -28.94
C LYS A 494 -3.23 -36.14 -29.65
N LYS A 495 -3.28 -35.04 -28.88
CA LYS A 495 -3.35 -33.69 -29.43
C LYS A 495 -2.04 -33.35 -30.17
N LEU A 496 -0.90 -33.68 -29.59
CA LEU A 496 0.42 -33.51 -30.21
C LEU A 496 0.54 -34.26 -31.54
N ARG A 497 0.10 -35.53 -31.60
CA ARG A 497 0.01 -36.30 -32.86
C ARG A 497 -0.81 -35.56 -33.93
N THR A 498 -1.92 -34.95 -33.52
CA THR A 498 -2.77 -34.18 -34.43
C THR A 498 -2.06 -32.93 -34.96
N LEU A 499 -1.25 -32.25 -34.12
CA LEU A 499 -0.44 -31.10 -34.54
C LEU A 499 0.66 -31.50 -35.54
N TYR A 500 1.39 -32.59 -35.27
CA TYR A 500 2.38 -33.14 -36.22
C TYR A 500 1.76 -33.50 -37.58
N ASN A 501 0.58 -34.13 -37.57
CA ASN A 501 -0.15 -34.44 -38.79
C ASN A 501 -0.53 -33.18 -39.58
N LYS A 502 -1.01 -32.12 -38.91
CA LYS A 502 -1.31 -30.82 -39.54
C LYS A 502 -0.09 -30.19 -40.19
N LEU A 503 1.08 -30.34 -39.57
CA LEU A 503 2.35 -29.80 -40.06
C LEU A 503 3.04 -30.70 -41.10
N LYS A 504 2.43 -31.82 -41.49
CA LYS A 504 3.03 -32.84 -42.38
C LYS A 504 4.37 -33.40 -41.87
N ARG A 505 4.48 -33.57 -40.55
CA ARG A 505 5.67 -34.05 -39.84
C ARG A 505 5.40 -35.38 -39.13
N GLN A 506 4.80 -36.34 -39.83
CA GLN A 506 4.39 -37.64 -39.26
C GLN A 506 5.60 -38.49 -38.84
N GLU A 507 6.70 -38.41 -39.59
CA GLU A 507 7.95 -39.13 -39.28
C GLU A 507 8.54 -38.67 -37.93
N ASP A 508 8.54 -37.36 -37.68
CA ASP A 508 9.01 -36.79 -36.41
C ASP A 508 8.16 -37.23 -35.22
N TRP A 509 6.84 -37.33 -35.41
CA TRP A 509 5.94 -37.87 -34.38
C TRP A 509 6.29 -39.33 -34.05
N GLN A 510 6.54 -40.14 -35.08
CA GLN A 510 6.88 -41.55 -34.91
C GLN A 510 8.21 -41.71 -34.16
N LEU A 511 9.24 -40.94 -34.55
CA LEU A 511 10.52 -40.91 -33.87
C LEU A 511 10.38 -40.48 -32.40
N PHE A 512 9.62 -39.42 -32.13
CA PHE A 512 9.35 -38.98 -30.76
C PHE A 512 8.67 -40.07 -29.92
N LEU A 513 7.63 -40.70 -30.47
CA LEU A 513 6.88 -41.74 -29.77
C LEU A 513 7.77 -42.94 -29.44
N GLU A 514 8.58 -43.41 -30.38
CA GLU A 514 9.52 -44.52 -30.18
C GLU A 514 10.55 -44.20 -29.09
N LEU A 515 11.17 -43.02 -29.15
CA LEU A 515 12.13 -42.57 -28.12
C LEU A 515 11.49 -42.42 -26.74
N LEU A 516 10.26 -41.91 -26.67
CA LEU A 516 9.54 -41.76 -25.39
C LEU A 516 9.19 -43.12 -24.79
N LEU A 517 8.70 -44.07 -25.60
CA LEU A 517 8.36 -45.42 -25.15
C LEU A 517 9.60 -46.17 -24.68
N GLU A 518 10.73 -46.03 -25.38
CA GLU A 518 12.03 -46.58 -24.97
C GLU A 518 12.44 -46.07 -23.58
N LYS A 519 12.43 -44.74 -23.39
CA LYS A 519 12.77 -44.10 -22.11
C LYS A 519 11.83 -44.51 -20.98
N THR A 520 10.56 -44.79 -21.29
CA THR A 520 9.52 -45.09 -20.30
C THR A 520 9.17 -46.59 -20.22
N LYS A 521 10.00 -47.49 -20.77
CA LYS A 521 9.77 -48.95 -20.76
C LYS A 521 9.46 -49.54 -19.39
N ARG A 522 10.07 -48.99 -18.33
CA ARG A 522 9.88 -49.47 -16.94
C ARG A 522 8.58 -48.98 -16.31
N LEU A 523 7.92 -47.96 -16.88
CA LEU A 523 6.68 -47.39 -16.37
C LEU A 523 5.47 -48.16 -16.91
N ARG A 524 5.24 -49.38 -16.41
CA ARG A 524 4.16 -50.28 -16.90
C ARG A 524 2.78 -49.62 -16.92
N ALA A 525 2.43 -48.87 -15.87
CA ALA A 525 1.15 -48.16 -15.81
C ALA A 525 1.01 -47.10 -16.91
N PHE A 526 2.08 -46.39 -17.27
CA PHE A 526 2.07 -45.46 -18.40
C PHE A 526 1.90 -46.20 -19.74
N GLN A 527 2.63 -47.32 -19.92
CA GLN A 527 2.51 -48.17 -21.12
C GLN A 527 1.08 -48.71 -21.31
N GLU A 528 0.42 -49.15 -20.23
CA GLU A 528 -0.99 -49.56 -20.27
C GLU A 528 -1.91 -48.42 -20.70
N GLU A 529 -1.72 -47.21 -20.18
CA GLU A 529 -2.52 -46.05 -20.57
C GLU A 529 -2.25 -45.64 -22.04
N CYS A 530 -1.02 -45.80 -22.55
CA CYS A 530 -0.70 -45.62 -23.98
C CYS A 530 -1.44 -46.63 -24.88
N LYS A 531 -1.51 -47.91 -24.49
CA LYS A 531 -2.30 -48.95 -25.19
C LYS A 531 -3.79 -48.61 -25.19
N ARG A 532 -4.36 -48.30 -24.02
CA ARG A 532 -5.74 -47.82 -23.89
C ARG A 532 -6.01 -46.56 -24.71
N GLY A 533 -4.99 -45.72 -24.83
CA GLY A 533 -4.97 -44.54 -25.65
C GLY A 533 -5.01 -44.79 -27.15
N LYS A 534 -4.77 -46.01 -27.66
CA LYS A 534 -4.53 -46.26 -29.09
C LYS A 534 -3.38 -45.41 -29.65
N LEU A 535 -2.36 -45.19 -28.82
CA LEU A 535 -1.08 -44.58 -29.25
C LEU A 535 -0.08 -45.64 -29.70
N ILE A 536 -0.23 -46.86 -29.17
CA ILE A 536 0.50 -48.07 -29.55
C ILE A 536 -0.52 -49.18 -29.78
N ASP A 537 -0.20 -50.10 -30.69
CA ASP A 537 -1.01 -51.29 -30.90
C ASP A 537 -1.01 -52.17 -29.63
N ALA A 538 -2.17 -52.79 -29.37
CA ALA A 538 -2.47 -53.48 -28.12
C ALA A 538 -1.57 -54.71 -27.88
#